data_AF-A0A558E2C5-F1
#
_entry.id   AF-A0A558E2C5-F1
#
_cell.length_a   1.000
_cell.length_b   1.000
_cell.length_c   1.000
_cell.angle_alpha   90.00
_cell.angle_beta   90.00
_cell.angle_gamma   90.00
#
_symmetry.space_group_name_H-M   'P 1'
#
loop_
_entity.id
_entity.type
_entity.pdbx_description
1 polymer ?
#
loop_
_entity_poly.entity_id
_entity_poly.type
_entity_poly.pdbx_seq_one_letter_code
_entity_poly.pdbx_strand_id
1 'polypeptide(L)'
;MSTSLEVQSEDPFENALDAFSRTIENDLATRQLTFPTFLDLTIRIKRVCDDPQASLEDIIRVIRADPLLSARIIRLANSVALNPYNRSFTSISEAVRRVGLVNVRSLAYAVATEQLAAESRSADARLVASGLWMHTIDVASWSYAITRHLRIGDPDTALFAGMLSSIGQFYLLARATAHPVLEQDLNRLGEFIGLWHEPVSRALLGALEVPKTVIDIFDDGNPYGGQWPPVELRDVHFIAGLSADTPNPFLRFNSAAKLSLLEATTQTVPEQELSALRADARDSRNGLLSALRG
;
A
#
# COMPACT_ATOMS: atom_id res chain seq x y z
N MET A 1 -18.63 52.21 23.86
CA MET A 1 -17.72 51.29 24.58
C MET A 1 -17.96 49.91 24.02
N SER A 2 -17.06 49.47 23.15
CA SER A 2 -17.06 48.14 22.54
C SER A 2 -16.09 47.27 23.31
N THR A 3 -16.57 46.15 23.85
CA THR A 3 -15.76 45.01 24.30
C THR A 3 -16.70 43.81 24.33
N SER A 4 -16.68 42.99 23.29
CA SER A 4 -16.02 41.67 23.26
C SER A 4 -16.75 40.63 24.10
N LEU A 5 -17.40 39.70 23.41
CA LEU A 5 -17.45 38.30 23.78
C LEU A 5 -17.49 37.53 22.46
N GLU A 6 -16.28 37.17 22.01
CA GLU A 6 -16.04 36.26 20.90
C GLU A 6 -16.75 34.94 21.21
N VAL A 7 -17.59 34.49 20.27
CA VAL A 7 -18.21 33.18 20.29
C VAL A 7 -17.16 32.17 19.86
N GLN A 8 -16.31 31.71 20.78
CA GLN A 8 -15.55 30.48 20.60
C GLN A 8 -16.43 29.31 21.07
N SER A 9 -17.33 28.86 20.18
CA SER A 9 -17.75 27.46 20.17
C SER A 9 -16.83 26.74 19.19
N GLU A 10 -15.56 26.55 19.57
CA GLU A 10 -14.60 25.82 18.74
C GLU A 10 -15.01 24.35 18.69
N ASP A 11 -15.32 23.86 17.48
CA ASP A 11 -15.59 22.45 17.22
C ASP A 11 -14.39 21.62 17.70
N PRO A 12 -14.57 20.72 18.68
CA PRO A 12 -13.48 19.89 19.19
C PRO A 12 -12.77 19.08 18.10
N PHE A 13 -13.49 18.75 17.02
CA PHE A 13 -12.90 18.07 15.87
C PHE A 13 -11.94 18.99 15.11
N GLU A 14 -12.33 20.22 14.80
CA GLU A 14 -11.46 21.16 14.07
C GLU A 14 -10.19 21.45 14.86
N ASN A 15 -10.31 21.67 16.17
CA ASN A 15 -9.14 21.87 17.02
C ASN A 15 -8.19 20.66 17.03
N ALA A 16 -8.75 19.44 17.06
CA ALA A 16 -7.96 18.22 16.96
C ALA A 16 -7.32 18.06 15.58
N LEU A 17 -8.03 18.41 14.50
CA LEU A 17 -7.55 18.34 13.13
C LEU A 17 -6.42 19.34 12.87
N ASP A 18 -6.53 20.56 13.40
CA ASP A 18 -5.49 21.60 13.32
C ASP A 18 -4.22 21.20 14.08
N ALA A 19 -4.37 20.59 15.25
CA ALA A 19 -3.24 20.07 16.02
C ALA A 19 -2.58 18.89 15.30
N PHE A 20 -3.38 18.00 14.72
CA PHE A 20 -2.93 16.86 13.94
C PHE A 20 -2.17 17.31 12.68
N SER A 21 -2.74 18.24 11.91
CA SER A 21 -2.14 18.82 10.70
C SER A 21 -0.77 19.42 11.00
N ARG A 22 -0.67 20.26 12.02
CA ARG A 22 0.61 20.85 12.46
C ARG A 22 1.65 19.81 12.84
N THR A 23 1.21 18.70 13.45
CA THR A 23 2.11 17.58 13.78
C THR A 23 2.64 16.91 12.52
N ILE A 24 1.77 16.62 11.55
CA ILE A 24 2.16 16.03 10.26
C ILE A 24 3.10 16.97 9.48
N GLU A 25 2.77 18.26 9.39
CA GLU A 25 3.62 19.27 8.76
C GLU A 25 5.02 19.31 9.38
N ASN A 26 5.10 19.32 10.71
CA ASN A 26 6.37 19.30 11.42
C ASN A 26 7.17 18.02 11.14
N ASP A 27 6.53 16.86 11.18
CA ASP A 27 7.17 15.57 10.89
C ASP A 27 7.74 15.53 9.45
N LEU A 28 6.98 16.07 8.49
CA LEU A 28 7.42 16.18 7.09
C LEU A 28 8.58 17.16 6.93
N ALA A 29 8.49 18.35 7.53
CA ALA A 29 9.50 19.40 7.44
C ALA A 29 10.84 18.98 8.09
N THR A 30 10.77 18.32 9.24
CA THR A 30 11.95 17.85 9.98
C THR A 30 12.47 16.50 9.48
N ARG A 31 11.72 15.81 8.60
CA ARG A 31 11.95 14.42 8.19
C ARG A 31 12.00 13.44 9.37
N GLN A 32 11.37 13.79 10.49
CA GLN A 32 11.25 12.94 11.68
C GLN A 32 9.91 12.22 11.66
N LEU A 33 9.75 11.33 10.68
CA LEU A 33 8.55 10.50 10.59
C LEU A 33 8.56 9.50 11.74
N THR A 34 7.61 9.62 12.66
CA THR A 34 7.40 8.57 13.67
C THR A 34 6.67 7.43 13.00
N PHE A 35 7.44 6.47 12.54
CA PHE A 35 6.90 5.23 12.01
C PHE A 35 6.17 4.49 13.12
N PRO A 36 4.93 4.06 12.88
CA PRO A 36 4.26 3.17 13.81
C PRO A 36 5.09 1.91 14.05
N THR A 37 5.01 1.35 15.25
CA THR A 37 5.78 0.18 15.71
C THR A 37 5.66 -1.03 14.77
N PHE A 38 4.56 -1.16 14.04
CA PHE A 38 4.38 -2.22 13.04
C PHE A 38 5.42 -2.15 11.90
N LEU A 39 5.89 -0.96 11.53
CA LEU A 39 6.91 -0.79 10.48
C LEU A 39 8.33 -1.11 10.96
N ASP A 40 8.55 -1.39 12.25
CA ASP A 40 9.88 -1.67 12.79
C ASP A 40 10.54 -2.87 12.11
N LEU A 41 9.77 -3.91 11.76
CA LEU A 41 10.29 -5.07 11.05
C LEU A 41 10.72 -4.71 9.63
N THR A 42 9.91 -3.93 8.91
CA THR A 42 10.23 -3.42 7.58
C THR A 42 11.48 -2.53 7.63
N ILE A 43 11.60 -1.67 8.64
CA ILE A 43 12.77 -0.81 8.88
C ILE A 43 14.00 -1.65 9.24
N ARG A 44 13.86 -2.71 10.03
CA ARG A 44 14.97 -3.62 10.38
C ARG A 44 15.44 -4.43 9.17
N ILE A 45 14.52 -4.96 8.37
CA ILE A 45 14.83 -5.62 7.10
C ILE A 45 15.56 -4.64 6.18
N LYS A 46 15.07 -3.39 6.08
CA LYS A 46 15.70 -2.32 5.32
C LYS A 46 17.13 -2.05 5.78
N ARG A 47 17.36 -1.77 7.07
CA ARG A 47 18.70 -1.52 7.64
C ARG A 47 19.71 -2.62 7.31
N VAL A 48 19.27 -3.88 7.31
CA VAL A 48 20.14 -5.00 6.94
C VAL A 48 20.32 -5.11 5.42
N CYS A 49 19.34 -4.71 4.61
CA CYS A 49 19.52 -4.65 3.15
C CYS A 49 20.45 -3.53 2.70
N ASP A 50 20.49 -2.42 3.44
CA ASP A 50 21.28 -1.23 3.09
C ASP A 50 22.74 -1.34 3.54
N ASP A 51 23.06 -2.31 4.40
CA ASP A 51 24.43 -2.60 4.80
C ASP A 51 25.19 -3.29 3.65
N PRO A 52 26.23 -2.66 3.07
CA PRO A 52 27.00 -3.23 1.97
C PRO A 52 27.74 -4.52 2.32
N GLN A 53 27.87 -4.84 3.62
CA GLN A 53 28.50 -6.07 4.13
C GLN A 53 27.47 -7.15 4.47
N ALA A 54 26.18 -6.84 4.48
CA ALA A 54 25.16 -7.79 4.86
C ALA A 54 24.92 -8.83 3.76
N SER A 55 24.83 -10.08 4.20
CA SER A 55 24.48 -11.21 3.34
C SER A 55 22.96 -11.38 3.28
N LEU A 56 22.48 -12.13 2.28
CA LEU A 56 21.09 -12.61 2.26
C LEU A 56 20.73 -13.38 3.54
N GLU A 57 21.72 -14.01 4.17
CA GLU A 57 21.55 -14.79 5.39
C GLU A 57 21.28 -13.91 6.62
N ASP A 58 21.82 -12.69 6.63
CA ASP A 58 21.54 -11.69 7.67
C ASP A 58 20.11 -11.17 7.57
N ILE A 59 19.62 -10.95 6.35
CA ILE A 59 18.21 -10.58 6.10
C ILE A 59 17.29 -11.72 6.57
N ILE A 60 17.61 -12.97 6.20
CA ILE A 60 16.86 -14.14 6.65
C ILE A 60 16.86 -14.25 8.18
N ARG A 61 17.95 -13.88 8.86
CA ARG A 61 18.02 -13.88 10.34
C ARG A 61 17.06 -12.85 10.95
N VAL A 62 16.93 -11.65 10.36
CA VAL A 62 15.94 -10.65 10.81
C VAL A 62 14.52 -11.17 10.62
N ILE A 63 14.22 -11.75 9.46
CA ILE A 63 12.91 -12.32 9.16
C ILE A 63 12.55 -13.45 10.12
N ARG A 64 13.50 -14.35 10.40
CA ARG A 64 13.33 -15.48 11.35
C ARG A 64 12.95 -15.02 12.76
N ALA A 65 13.34 -13.81 13.15
CA ALA A 65 13.00 -13.25 14.46
C ALA A 65 11.51 -12.88 14.56
N ASP A 66 10.79 -12.78 13.43
CA ASP A 66 9.35 -12.58 13.38
C ASP A 66 8.64 -13.86 12.86
N PRO A 67 8.02 -14.64 13.76
CA PRO A 67 7.33 -15.88 13.39
C PRO A 67 6.14 -15.66 12.44
N LEU A 68 5.45 -14.54 12.56
CA LEU A 68 4.28 -14.24 11.74
C LEU A 68 4.72 -13.95 10.30
N LEU A 69 5.68 -13.04 10.11
CA LEU A 69 6.24 -12.76 8.79
C LEU A 69 6.89 -14.00 8.18
N SER A 70 7.62 -14.80 8.96
CA SER A 70 8.23 -16.05 8.49
C SER A 70 7.19 -17.03 7.96
N ALA A 71 6.09 -17.26 8.70
CA ALA A 71 5.00 -18.11 8.27
C ALA A 71 4.31 -17.57 7.01
N ARG A 72 4.14 -16.25 6.92
CA ARG A 72 3.54 -15.56 5.75
C ARG A 72 4.43 -15.73 4.51
N ILE A 73 5.75 -15.62 4.64
CA ILE A 73 6.70 -15.80 3.52
C ILE A 73 6.70 -17.25 3.04
N ILE A 74 6.68 -18.23 3.95
CA ILE A 74 6.60 -19.65 3.59
C ILE A 74 5.29 -19.94 2.84
N ARG A 75 4.15 -19.41 3.30
CA ARG A 75 2.88 -19.59 2.57
C ARG A 75 2.90 -18.93 1.20
N LEU A 76 3.43 -17.71 1.10
CA LEU A 76 3.57 -17.01 -0.18
C LEU A 76 4.44 -17.80 -1.15
N ALA A 77 5.58 -18.34 -0.68
CA ALA A 77 6.47 -19.20 -1.47
C ALA A 77 5.80 -20.48 -1.98
N ASN A 78 4.80 -21.00 -1.26
CA ASN A 78 4.03 -22.18 -1.64
C ASN A 78 2.73 -21.86 -2.41
N SER A 79 2.38 -20.58 -2.57
CA SER A 79 1.16 -20.17 -3.28
C SER A 79 1.23 -20.51 -4.76
N VAL A 80 0.08 -20.81 -5.39
CA VAL A 80 0.01 -21.15 -6.82
C VAL A 80 0.60 -20.04 -7.70
N ALA A 81 0.45 -18.77 -7.28
CA ALA A 81 0.99 -17.60 -7.98
C ALA A 81 2.53 -17.63 -8.12
N LEU A 82 3.25 -18.06 -7.08
CA LEU A 82 4.72 -18.14 -7.07
C LEU A 82 5.27 -19.57 -7.19
N ASN A 83 4.42 -20.59 -7.13
CA ASN A 83 4.81 -21.99 -7.17
C ASN A 83 3.85 -22.84 -8.03
N PRO A 84 3.77 -22.55 -9.34
CA PRO A 84 2.85 -23.25 -10.24
C PRO A 84 3.16 -24.76 -10.38
N TYR A 85 4.39 -25.17 -10.06
CA TYR A 85 4.84 -26.56 -10.11
C TYR A 85 4.72 -27.30 -8.77
N ASN A 86 4.08 -26.69 -7.78
CA ASN A 86 3.76 -27.28 -6.48
C ASN A 86 4.97 -27.88 -5.71
N ARG A 87 6.13 -27.23 -5.78
CA ARG A 87 7.31 -27.61 -4.97
C ARG A 87 7.10 -27.19 -3.51
N SER A 88 7.27 -28.09 -2.55
CA SER A 88 7.12 -27.73 -1.14
C SER A 88 8.34 -26.97 -0.62
N PHE A 89 8.12 -25.74 -0.15
CA PHE A 89 9.12 -24.94 0.56
C PHE A 89 8.80 -24.95 2.06
N THR A 90 9.70 -25.51 2.87
CA THR A 90 9.53 -25.57 4.35
C THR A 90 10.58 -24.75 5.10
N SER A 91 11.66 -24.36 4.43
CA SER A 91 12.71 -23.51 4.96
C SER A 91 12.48 -22.05 4.59
N ILE A 92 12.59 -21.16 5.58
CA ILE A 92 12.54 -19.70 5.34
C ILE A 92 13.65 -19.24 4.39
N SER A 93 14.83 -19.87 4.42
CA SER A 93 15.93 -19.51 3.52
C SER A 93 15.60 -19.86 2.07
N GLU A 94 14.93 -20.98 1.82
CA GLU A 94 14.48 -21.36 0.48
C GLU A 94 13.28 -20.53 0.04
N ALA A 95 12.35 -20.25 0.95
CA ALA A 95 11.19 -19.41 0.70
C ALA A 95 11.60 -17.97 0.32
N VAL A 96 12.54 -17.34 1.05
CA VAL A 96 13.06 -16.00 0.71
C VAL A 96 13.77 -15.99 -0.64
N ARG A 97 14.57 -17.02 -0.96
CA ARG A 97 15.22 -17.13 -2.29
C ARG A 97 14.19 -17.31 -3.41
N ARG A 98 13.10 -18.03 -3.16
CA ARG A 98 12.03 -18.24 -4.14
C ARG A 98 11.16 -17.01 -4.34
N VAL A 99 10.77 -16.37 -3.23
CA VAL A 99 9.88 -15.21 -3.19
C VAL A 99 10.62 -13.96 -3.67
N GLY A 100 11.91 -13.84 -3.37
CA GLY A 100 12.69 -12.66 -3.69
C GLY A 100 12.53 -11.56 -2.64
N LEU A 101 13.56 -10.71 -2.53
CA LEU A 101 13.63 -9.70 -1.48
C LEU A 101 12.57 -8.61 -1.63
N VAL A 102 12.18 -8.29 -2.87
CA VAL A 102 11.11 -7.33 -3.18
C VAL A 102 9.78 -7.81 -2.59
N ASN A 103 9.38 -9.04 -2.88
CA ASN A 103 8.14 -9.63 -2.36
C ASN A 103 8.17 -9.86 -0.85
N VAL A 104 9.35 -10.13 -0.26
CA VAL A 104 9.52 -10.15 1.20
C VAL A 104 9.24 -8.78 1.82
N ARG A 105 9.72 -7.68 1.21
CA ARG A 105 9.41 -6.33 1.68
C ARG A 105 7.93 -6.00 1.51
N SER A 106 7.33 -6.37 0.38
CA SER A 106 5.89 -6.28 0.14
C SER A 106 5.08 -6.98 1.24
N LEU A 107 5.49 -8.19 1.63
CA LEU A 107 4.80 -8.99 2.63
C LEU A 107 5.06 -8.50 4.06
N ALA A 108 6.27 -8.00 4.36
CA ALA A 108 6.56 -7.35 5.63
C ALA A 108 5.67 -6.12 5.83
N TYR A 109 5.58 -5.29 4.80
CA TYR A 109 4.65 -4.15 4.77
C TYR A 109 3.20 -4.60 4.96
N ALA A 110 2.78 -5.65 4.24
CA ALA A 110 1.45 -6.22 4.34
C ALA A 110 1.03 -6.62 5.75
N VAL A 111 1.88 -7.42 6.40
CA VAL A 111 1.66 -7.89 7.78
C VAL A 111 1.57 -6.73 8.74
N ALA A 112 2.44 -5.73 8.55
CA ALA A 112 2.50 -4.56 9.41
C ALA A 112 1.22 -3.70 9.30
N THR A 113 0.73 -3.52 8.07
CA THR A 113 -0.54 -2.84 7.79
C THR A 113 -1.76 -3.59 8.32
N GLU A 114 -1.77 -4.93 8.24
CA GLU A 114 -2.83 -5.77 8.83
C GLU A 114 -2.87 -5.61 10.37
N GLN A 115 -1.70 -5.60 11.02
CA GLN A 115 -1.60 -5.39 12.47
C GLN A 115 -2.16 -4.02 12.88
N LEU A 116 -1.89 -2.96 12.11
CA LEU A 116 -2.49 -1.65 12.33
C LEU A 116 -4.02 -1.70 12.28
N ALA A 117 -4.57 -2.34 11.24
CA ALA A 117 -6.01 -2.46 11.08
C ALA A 117 -6.65 -3.21 12.27
N ALA A 118 -5.92 -4.13 12.91
CA ALA A 118 -6.36 -4.84 14.10
C ALA A 118 -6.25 -4.01 15.40
N GLU A 119 -5.30 -3.07 15.49
CA GLU A 119 -5.05 -2.26 16.70
C GLU A 119 -6.01 -1.06 16.87
N SER A 120 -6.78 -0.70 15.83
CA SER A 120 -7.70 0.44 15.93
C SER A 120 -8.83 0.20 16.93
N ARG A 121 -9.17 1.24 17.71
CA ARG A 121 -10.07 1.15 18.87
C ARG A 121 -11.54 1.09 18.45
N SER A 122 -11.96 1.86 17.44
CA SER A 122 -13.34 1.85 16.96
C SER A 122 -13.58 0.76 15.90
N ALA A 123 -14.79 0.19 15.88
CA ALA A 123 -15.16 -0.81 14.87
C ALA A 123 -15.15 -0.24 13.45
N ASP A 124 -15.54 1.04 13.31
CA ASP A 124 -15.61 1.71 12.03
C ASP A 124 -14.21 2.00 11.47
N ALA A 125 -13.25 2.42 12.29
CA ALA A 125 -11.88 2.62 11.85
C ALA A 125 -11.20 1.29 11.45
N ARG A 126 -11.50 0.17 12.13
CA ARG A 126 -11.08 -1.17 11.69
C ARG A 126 -11.67 -1.57 10.34
N LEU A 127 -12.94 -1.24 10.11
CA LEU A 127 -13.61 -1.50 8.83
C LEU A 127 -12.97 -0.69 7.70
N VAL A 128 -12.71 0.60 7.93
CA VAL A 128 -12.03 1.49 6.98
C VAL A 128 -10.62 1.00 6.69
N ALA A 129 -9.83 0.65 7.71
CA ALA A 129 -8.49 0.11 7.53
C ALA A 129 -8.50 -1.21 6.73
N SER A 130 -9.47 -2.09 7.02
CA SER A 130 -9.65 -3.35 6.28
C SER A 130 -10.05 -3.11 4.82
N GLY A 131 -10.92 -2.13 4.56
CA GLY A 131 -11.29 -1.73 3.19
C GLY A 131 -10.11 -1.16 2.41
N LEU A 132 -9.32 -0.28 3.03
CA LEU A 132 -8.10 0.25 2.44
C LEU A 132 -7.11 -0.88 2.12
N TRP A 133 -6.99 -1.85 3.04
CA TRP A 133 -6.10 -3.00 2.86
C TRP A 133 -6.47 -3.85 1.66
N MET A 134 -7.75 -4.19 1.54
CA MET A 134 -8.26 -4.96 0.41
C MET A 134 -8.07 -4.20 -0.92
N HIS A 135 -8.23 -2.87 -0.93
CA HIS A 135 -7.91 -2.04 -2.09
C HIS A 135 -6.42 -2.11 -2.47
N THR A 136 -5.51 -1.95 -1.51
CA THR A 136 -4.05 -2.07 -1.76
C THR A 136 -3.69 -3.43 -2.37
N ILE A 137 -4.28 -4.52 -1.85
CA ILE A 137 -4.07 -5.87 -2.39
C ILE A 137 -4.58 -5.99 -3.83
N ASP A 138 -5.73 -5.40 -4.15
CA ASP A 138 -6.25 -5.41 -5.53
C ASP A 138 -5.30 -4.67 -6.48
N VAL A 139 -4.85 -3.46 -6.12
CA VAL A 139 -3.91 -2.67 -6.92
C VAL A 139 -2.60 -3.42 -7.15
N ALA A 140 -2.03 -4.02 -6.11
CA ALA A 140 -0.82 -4.84 -6.22
C ALA A 140 -1.02 -6.03 -7.17
N SER A 141 -2.13 -6.76 -7.01
CA SER A 141 -2.44 -7.94 -7.82
C SER A 141 -2.62 -7.61 -9.30
N TRP A 142 -3.31 -6.50 -9.58
CA TRP A 142 -3.48 -5.99 -10.95
C TRP A 142 -2.15 -5.52 -11.54
N SER A 143 -1.34 -4.79 -10.77
CA SER A 143 -0.03 -4.31 -11.21
C SER A 143 0.88 -5.47 -11.62
N TYR A 144 0.90 -6.54 -10.82
CA TYR A 144 1.65 -7.77 -11.12
C TYR A 144 1.10 -8.47 -12.37
N ALA A 145 -0.22 -8.66 -12.45
CA ALA A 145 -0.86 -9.37 -13.56
C ALA A 145 -0.65 -8.67 -14.91
N ILE A 146 -0.92 -7.36 -14.99
CA ILE A 146 -0.74 -6.56 -16.20
C ILE A 146 0.73 -6.60 -16.64
N THR A 147 1.65 -6.33 -15.71
CA THR A 147 3.10 -6.34 -16.01
C THR A 147 3.57 -7.68 -16.53
N ARG A 148 3.16 -8.79 -15.88
CA ARG A 148 3.54 -10.15 -16.27
C ARG A 148 2.96 -10.55 -17.62
N HIS A 149 1.68 -10.25 -17.85
CA HIS A 149 0.95 -10.64 -19.05
C HIS A 149 1.49 -9.90 -20.29
N LEU A 150 1.69 -8.59 -20.16
CA LEU A 150 2.16 -7.72 -21.25
C LEU A 150 3.69 -7.65 -21.34
N ARG A 151 4.41 -8.22 -20.37
CA ARG A 151 5.88 -8.23 -20.26
C ARG A 151 6.51 -6.83 -20.21
N ILE A 152 5.92 -5.95 -19.41
CA ILE A 152 6.33 -4.54 -19.28
C ILE A 152 7.14 -4.35 -18.00
N GLY A 153 8.47 -4.40 -18.07
CA GLY A 153 9.31 -4.27 -16.88
C GLY A 153 9.22 -5.49 -15.94
N ASP A 154 9.46 -5.27 -14.65
CA ASP A 154 9.56 -6.33 -13.65
C ASP A 154 8.26 -6.49 -12.83
N PRO A 155 7.59 -7.67 -12.87
CA PRO A 155 6.33 -7.89 -12.15
C PRO A 155 6.44 -7.74 -10.63
N ASP A 156 7.56 -8.15 -10.04
CA ASP A 156 7.76 -8.06 -8.58
C ASP A 156 7.89 -6.59 -8.14
N THR A 157 8.57 -5.77 -8.94
CA THR A 157 8.66 -4.31 -8.76
C THR A 157 7.27 -3.67 -8.87
N ALA A 158 6.46 -4.06 -9.86
CA ALA A 158 5.09 -3.58 -10.02
C ALA A 158 4.18 -4.00 -8.85
N LEU A 159 4.31 -5.23 -8.36
CA LEU A 159 3.62 -5.71 -7.17
C LEU A 159 3.97 -4.86 -5.95
N PHE A 160 5.26 -4.64 -5.72
CA PHE A 160 5.74 -3.84 -4.59
C PHE A 160 5.25 -2.39 -4.65
N ALA A 161 5.28 -1.77 -5.83
CA ALA A 161 4.71 -0.44 -6.03
C ALA A 161 3.21 -0.43 -5.70
N GLY A 162 2.43 -1.39 -6.20
CA GLY A 162 1.01 -1.48 -5.87
C GLY A 162 0.74 -1.68 -4.38
N MET A 163 1.62 -2.38 -3.65
CA MET A 163 1.52 -2.52 -2.19
C MET A 163 1.80 -1.21 -1.44
N LEU A 164 2.67 -0.37 -1.98
CA LEU A 164 3.03 0.93 -1.41
C LEU A 164 2.03 2.04 -1.75
N SER A 165 1.09 1.80 -2.67
CA SER A 165 0.10 2.77 -3.17
C SER A 165 -0.66 3.51 -2.06
N SER A 166 -0.97 2.83 -0.95
CA SER A 166 -1.74 3.38 0.16
C SER A 166 -0.91 3.73 1.40
N ILE A 167 0.43 3.81 1.30
CA ILE A 167 1.30 3.99 2.49
C ILE A 167 1.04 5.27 3.27
N GLY A 168 0.82 6.40 2.60
CA GLY A 168 0.46 7.66 3.26
C GLY A 168 -0.90 7.59 3.95
N GLN A 169 -1.87 6.89 3.35
CA GLN A 169 -3.21 6.74 3.92
C GLN A 169 -3.17 5.90 5.21
N PHE A 170 -2.43 4.78 5.20
CA PHE A 170 -2.22 3.97 6.41
C PHE A 170 -1.46 4.72 7.50
N TYR A 171 -0.43 5.48 7.14
CA TYR A 171 0.32 6.28 8.10
C TYR A 171 -0.56 7.34 8.77
N LEU A 172 -1.34 8.09 8.00
CA LEU A 172 -2.24 9.10 8.52
C LEU A 172 -3.33 8.48 9.42
N LEU A 173 -3.90 7.36 8.99
CA LEU A 173 -4.88 6.61 9.79
C LEU A 173 -4.27 6.12 11.11
N ALA A 174 -3.03 5.61 11.08
CA ALA A 174 -2.31 5.19 12.28
C ALA A 174 -2.08 6.34 13.25
N ARG A 175 -1.62 7.49 12.74
CA ARG A 175 -1.30 8.66 13.56
C ARG A 175 -2.56 9.34 14.11
N ALA A 176 -3.69 9.24 13.42
CA ALA A 176 -4.98 9.75 13.90
C ALA A 176 -5.46 9.06 15.18
N THR A 177 -5.02 7.82 15.47
CA THR A 177 -5.37 7.10 16.71
C THR A 177 -4.89 7.83 17.99
N ALA A 178 -3.89 8.71 17.88
CA ALA A 178 -3.43 9.57 18.98
C ALA A 178 -4.45 10.67 19.33
N HIS A 179 -5.42 10.93 18.46
CA HIS A 179 -6.48 11.93 18.60
C HIS A 179 -7.86 11.25 18.52
N PRO A 180 -8.38 10.66 19.61
CA PRO A 180 -9.63 9.90 19.59
C PRO A 180 -10.86 10.67 19.06
N VAL A 181 -10.84 12.00 19.12
CA VAL A 181 -11.90 12.86 18.57
C VAL A 181 -11.98 12.74 17.04
N LEU A 182 -10.85 12.52 16.35
CA LEU A 182 -10.83 12.36 14.89
C LEU A 182 -11.49 11.05 14.44
N GLU A 183 -11.43 10.00 15.26
CA GLU A 183 -12.08 8.71 14.96
C GLU A 183 -13.62 8.79 15.07
N GLN A 184 -14.18 9.86 15.65
CA GLN A 184 -15.62 10.04 15.81
C GLN A 184 -16.30 10.53 14.53
N ASP A 185 -15.54 11.14 13.61
CA ASP A 185 -16.02 11.59 12.30
C ASP A 185 -15.05 11.14 11.19
N LEU A 186 -15.20 9.88 10.79
CA LEU A 186 -14.37 9.27 9.75
C LEU A 186 -14.57 9.90 8.37
N ASN A 187 -15.69 10.61 8.13
CA ASN A 187 -15.90 11.29 6.86
C ASN A 187 -14.98 12.50 6.73
N ARG A 188 -14.94 13.36 7.75
CA ARG A 188 -14.05 14.53 7.78
C ARG A 188 -12.59 14.13 7.89
N LEU A 189 -12.28 13.10 8.69
CA LEU A 189 -10.93 12.53 8.72
C LEU A 189 -10.53 11.97 7.35
N GLY A 190 -11.46 11.32 6.65
CA GLY A 190 -11.22 10.78 5.32
C GLY A 190 -10.94 11.86 4.27
N GLU A 191 -11.60 13.01 4.34
CA GLU A 191 -11.30 14.17 3.48
C GLU A 191 -9.89 14.70 3.70
N PHE A 192 -9.49 14.82 4.98
CA PHE A 192 -8.12 15.18 5.32
C PHE A 192 -7.11 14.16 4.77
N ILE A 193 -7.33 12.86 5.00
CA ILE A 193 -6.46 11.79 4.50
C ILE A 193 -6.37 11.83 2.98
N GLY A 194 -7.49 12.02 2.28
CA GLY A 194 -7.56 12.11 0.82
C GLY A 194 -6.74 13.27 0.24
N LEU A 195 -6.60 14.38 0.96
CA LEU A 195 -5.81 15.53 0.51
C LEU A 195 -4.32 15.43 0.87
N TRP A 196 -4.00 14.82 2.01
CA TRP A 196 -2.65 14.85 2.57
C TRP A 196 -1.83 13.60 2.29
N HIS A 197 -2.44 12.50 1.85
CA HIS A 197 -1.70 11.24 1.70
C HIS A 197 -0.60 11.29 0.66
N GLU A 198 -0.71 12.06 -0.42
CA GLU A 198 0.31 12.12 -1.48
C GLU A 198 1.65 12.70 -0.99
N PRO A 199 1.71 13.94 -0.43
CA PRO A 199 2.92 14.46 0.19
C PRO A 199 3.50 13.54 1.26
N VAL A 200 2.63 12.93 2.08
CA VAL A 200 3.02 12.00 3.15
C VAL A 200 3.62 10.72 2.59
N SER A 201 3.00 10.11 1.58
CA SER A 201 3.52 8.95 0.87
C SER A 201 4.90 9.24 0.30
N ARG A 202 5.08 10.37 -0.40
CA ARG A 202 6.38 10.76 -0.97
C ARG A 202 7.47 10.88 0.10
N ALA A 203 7.15 11.51 1.23
CA ALA A 203 8.08 11.64 2.35
C ALA A 203 8.43 10.28 2.97
N LEU A 204 7.43 9.41 3.18
CA LEU A 204 7.61 8.06 3.71
C LEU A 204 8.47 7.21 2.78
N LEU A 205 8.17 7.19 1.48
CA LEU A 205 8.95 6.46 0.48
C LEU A 205 10.41 6.93 0.44
N GLY A 206 10.64 8.25 0.54
CA GLY A 206 11.97 8.83 0.63
C GLY A 206 12.71 8.43 1.92
N ALA A 207 12.05 8.50 3.07
CA ALA A 207 12.64 8.12 4.37
C ALA A 207 12.92 6.60 4.46
N LEU A 208 12.09 5.79 3.80
CA LEU A 208 12.30 4.35 3.62
C LEU A 208 13.33 4.04 2.52
N GLU A 209 13.93 5.05 1.89
CA GLU A 209 14.92 4.94 0.80
C GLU A 209 14.48 3.95 -0.28
N VAL A 210 13.18 3.97 -0.60
CA VAL A 210 12.63 3.17 -1.68
C VAL A 210 13.37 3.58 -2.97
N PRO A 211 13.79 2.61 -3.81
CA PRO A 211 14.51 2.94 -5.03
C PRO A 211 13.76 3.95 -5.88
N LYS A 212 14.47 4.91 -6.48
CA LYS A 212 13.86 5.94 -7.35
C LYS A 212 12.98 5.32 -8.43
N THR A 213 13.38 4.19 -8.99
CA THR A 213 12.60 3.44 -9.98
C THR A 213 11.21 3.02 -9.52
N VAL A 214 11.00 2.86 -8.20
CA VAL A 214 9.68 2.59 -7.60
C VAL A 214 8.98 3.90 -7.22
N ILE A 215 9.72 4.91 -6.75
CA ILE A 215 9.15 6.23 -6.43
C ILE A 215 8.57 6.90 -7.69
N ASP A 216 9.26 6.78 -8.83
CA ASP A 216 8.86 7.39 -10.11
C ASP A 216 7.54 6.79 -10.66
N ILE A 217 7.11 5.62 -10.17
CA ILE A 217 5.81 5.01 -10.50
C ILE A 217 4.64 5.84 -9.93
N PHE A 218 4.86 6.54 -8.82
CA PHE A 218 3.86 7.39 -8.15
C PHE A 218 3.93 8.86 -8.58
N ASP A 219 4.69 9.19 -9.63
CA ASP A 219 4.74 10.56 -10.13
C ASP A 219 3.58 10.82 -11.10
N ASP A 220 2.52 11.47 -10.59
CA ASP A 220 1.24 11.72 -11.28
C ASP A 220 1.30 12.85 -12.34
N GLY A 221 2.50 13.24 -12.78
CA GLY A 221 2.72 14.37 -13.70
C GLY A 221 2.02 14.27 -15.05
N ASN A 222 1.51 13.09 -15.44
CA ASN A 222 0.62 12.95 -16.59
C ASN A 222 -0.30 11.71 -16.43
N PRO A 223 -1.63 11.86 -16.39
CA PRO A 223 -2.53 10.70 -16.43
C PRO A 223 -2.32 9.93 -17.74
N TYR A 224 -2.34 8.60 -17.64
CA TYR A 224 -2.13 7.71 -18.78
C TYR A 224 -3.03 8.07 -19.98
N GLY A 225 -2.40 8.30 -21.14
CA GLY A 225 -3.03 8.84 -22.34
C GLY A 225 -3.90 7.86 -23.13
N GLY A 226 -4.27 6.70 -22.56
CA GLY A 226 -5.22 5.76 -23.17
C GLY A 226 -4.67 4.88 -24.30
N GLN A 227 -3.35 4.76 -24.46
CA GLN A 227 -2.73 3.88 -25.46
C GLN A 227 -2.37 2.50 -24.90
N TRP A 228 -3.19 1.49 -25.19
CA TRP A 228 -2.87 0.09 -24.86
C TRP A 228 -1.94 -0.56 -25.90
N PRO A 229 -0.93 -1.35 -25.49
CA PRO A 229 -0.55 -1.64 -24.10
C PRO A 229 0.19 -0.48 -23.42
N PRO A 230 0.08 -0.33 -22.09
CA PRO A 230 0.95 0.58 -21.34
C PRO A 230 2.43 0.28 -21.62
N VAL A 231 3.30 1.29 -21.54
CA VAL A 231 4.74 1.13 -21.82
C VAL A 231 5.61 1.32 -20.58
N GLU A 232 5.07 1.98 -19.55
CA GLU A 232 5.76 2.26 -18.30
C GLU A 232 5.00 1.66 -17.10
N LEU A 233 5.74 1.34 -16.03
CA LEU A 233 5.14 0.79 -14.80
C LEU A 233 4.18 1.79 -14.12
N ARG A 234 4.35 3.09 -14.32
CA ARG A 234 3.41 4.12 -13.84
C ARG A 234 2.03 3.97 -14.50
N ASP A 235 2.00 3.66 -15.80
CA ASP A 235 0.75 3.50 -16.56
C ASP A 235 0.05 2.22 -16.09
N VAL A 236 0.83 1.17 -15.85
CA VAL A 236 0.34 -0.08 -15.26
C VAL A 236 -0.26 0.17 -13.88
N HIS A 237 0.42 0.91 -13.00
CA HIS A 237 -0.07 1.26 -11.67
C HIS A 237 -1.38 2.06 -11.73
N PHE A 238 -1.47 3.03 -12.65
CA PHE A 238 -2.68 3.80 -12.88
C PHE A 238 -3.86 2.92 -13.31
N ILE A 239 -3.67 2.07 -14.32
CA ILE A 239 -4.70 1.13 -14.79
C ILE A 239 -5.08 0.15 -13.67
N ALA A 240 -4.13 -0.33 -12.88
CA ALA A 240 -4.37 -1.20 -11.74
C ALA A 240 -5.24 -0.52 -10.66
N GLY A 241 -4.99 0.75 -10.36
CA GLY A 241 -5.84 1.58 -9.49
C GLY A 241 -7.29 1.67 -9.98
N LEU A 242 -7.47 1.87 -11.29
CA LEU A 242 -8.80 1.86 -11.92
C LEU A 242 -9.44 0.47 -11.94
N SER A 243 -8.65 -0.59 -12.02
CA SER A 243 -9.12 -1.98 -12.13
C SER A 243 -9.41 -2.63 -10.77
N ALA A 244 -8.99 -2.00 -9.67
CA ALA A 244 -9.23 -2.51 -8.32
C ALA A 244 -10.73 -2.67 -8.03
N ASP A 245 -11.13 -3.89 -7.64
CA ASP A 245 -12.52 -4.25 -7.34
C ASP A 245 -12.99 -3.57 -6.03
N THR A 246 -12.10 -3.50 -5.04
CA THR A 246 -12.35 -2.84 -3.77
C THR A 246 -12.13 -1.33 -3.92
N PRO A 247 -13.10 -0.49 -3.51
CA PRO A 247 -12.91 0.96 -3.55
C PRO A 247 -11.92 1.41 -2.48
N ASN A 248 -11.16 2.47 -2.77
CA ASN A 248 -10.38 3.16 -1.76
C ASN A 248 -11.33 3.96 -0.84
N PRO A 249 -11.32 3.76 0.48
CA PRO A 249 -12.29 4.39 1.38
C PRO A 249 -12.09 5.91 1.54
N PHE A 250 -10.94 6.45 1.14
CA PHE A 250 -10.60 7.87 1.29
C PHE A 250 -10.60 8.66 -0.01
N LEU A 251 -10.59 7.97 -1.15
CA LEU A 251 -10.66 8.63 -2.46
C LEU A 251 -12.10 8.68 -2.94
N ARG A 252 -12.64 9.89 -3.05
CA ARG A 252 -13.94 10.13 -3.67
C ARG A 252 -13.82 10.12 -5.19
N PHE A 253 -13.45 8.99 -5.78
CA PHE A 253 -13.79 8.79 -7.17
C PHE A 253 -15.29 8.59 -7.26
N ASN A 254 -15.99 9.46 -8.00
CA ASN A 254 -17.33 9.09 -8.47
C ASN A 254 -17.17 7.77 -9.23
N SER A 255 -17.87 6.72 -8.80
CA SER A 255 -17.80 5.39 -9.42
C SER A 255 -17.99 5.48 -10.93
N ALA A 256 -18.86 6.37 -11.41
CA ALA A 256 -19.07 6.65 -12.82
C ALA A 256 -17.81 7.18 -13.53
N ALA A 257 -17.09 8.14 -12.92
CA ALA A 257 -15.86 8.68 -13.50
C ALA A 257 -14.76 7.61 -13.57
N LYS A 258 -14.58 6.82 -12.49
CA LYS A 258 -13.64 5.69 -12.48
C LYS A 258 -13.95 4.69 -13.60
N LEU A 259 -15.22 4.31 -13.76
CA LEU A 259 -15.68 3.42 -14.83
C LEU A 259 -15.41 4.01 -16.23
N SER A 260 -15.75 5.28 -16.46
CA SER A 260 -15.49 5.93 -17.74
C SER A 260 -13.99 6.02 -18.07
N LEU A 261 -13.14 6.31 -17.08
CA LEU A 261 -11.69 6.27 -17.28
C LEU A 261 -11.21 4.85 -17.58
N LEU A 262 -11.65 3.85 -16.81
CA LEU A 262 -11.28 2.46 -17.05
C LEU A 262 -11.67 2.04 -18.47
N GLU A 263 -12.91 2.29 -18.88
CA GLU A 263 -13.39 2.05 -20.24
C GLU A 263 -12.51 2.76 -21.28
N ALA A 264 -12.20 4.04 -21.09
CA ALA A 264 -11.33 4.79 -22.00
C ALA A 264 -9.92 4.18 -22.10
N THR A 265 -9.38 3.64 -20.99
CA THR A 265 -8.06 3.00 -20.97
C THR A 265 -8.04 1.59 -21.54
N THR A 266 -9.17 0.88 -21.54
CA THR A 266 -9.27 -0.52 -21.99
C THR A 266 -10.11 -0.72 -23.25
N GLN A 267 -10.67 0.33 -23.86
CA GLN A 267 -11.57 0.23 -25.02
C GLN A 267 -10.95 -0.46 -26.24
N THR A 268 -9.64 -0.40 -26.39
CA THR A 268 -8.90 -1.01 -27.51
C THR A 268 -8.43 -2.43 -27.21
N VAL A 269 -8.66 -2.93 -25.99
CA VAL A 269 -8.19 -4.25 -25.53
C VAL A 269 -9.18 -5.33 -25.98
N PRO A 270 -8.73 -6.42 -26.63
CA PRO A 270 -9.59 -7.56 -26.92
C PRO A 270 -10.18 -8.17 -25.65
N GLU A 271 -11.48 -8.50 -25.65
CA GLU A 271 -12.16 -9.07 -24.46
C GLU A 271 -11.49 -10.35 -23.95
N GLN A 272 -10.90 -11.16 -24.84
CA GLN A 272 -10.16 -12.36 -24.45
C GLN A 272 -8.92 -12.03 -23.61
N GLU A 273 -8.19 -10.97 -23.97
CA GLU A 273 -7.02 -10.48 -23.25
C GLU A 273 -7.43 -9.87 -21.89
N LEU A 274 -8.50 -9.07 -21.88
CA LEU A 274 -9.05 -8.49 -20.66
C LEU A 274 -9.55 -9.56 -19.68
N SER A 275 -10.20 -10.62 -20.19
CA SER A 275 -10.64 -11.77 -19.40
C SER A 275 -9.47 -12.54 -18.80
N ALA A 276 -8.40 -12.76 -19.58
CA ALA A 276 -7.19 -13.40 -19.08
C ALA A 276 -6.51 -12.57 -17.98
N LEU A 277 -6.40 -11.25 -18.18
CA LEU A 277 -5.87 -10.33 -17.16
C LEU A 277 -6.68 -10.35 -15.86
N ARG A 278 -8.02 -10.34 -15.96
CA ARG A 278 -8.90 -10.48 -14.78
C ARG A 278 -8.65 -11.79 -14.03
N ALA A 279 -8.43 -12.89 -14.76
CA ALA A 279 -8.12 -14.18 -14.15
C ALA A 279 -6.75 -14.16 -13.45
N ASP A 280 -5.71 -13.67 -14.13
CA ASP A 280 -4.35 -13.54 -13.58
C ASP A 280 -4.32 -12.65 -12.33
N ALA A 281 -5.06 -11.53 -12.34
CA ALA A 281 -5.18 -10.63 -11.20
C ALA A 281 -5.91 -11.30 -10.02
N ARG A 282 -6.99 -12.04 -10.28
CA ARG A 282 -7.72 -12.81 -9.24
C ARG A 282 -6.86 -13.89 -8.61
N ASP A 283 -6.09 -14.63 -9.42
CA ASP A 283 -5.19 -15.67 -8.93
C ASP A 283 -4.07 -15.07 -8.07
N SER A 284 -3.49 -13.96 -8.52
CA SER A 284 -2.48 -13.21 -7.76
C SER A 284 -3.03 -12.72 -6.42
N ARG A 285 -4.23 -12.13 -6.44
CA ARG A 285 -4.96 -11.67 -5.25
C ARG A 285 -5.22 -12.79 -4.26
N ASN A 286 -5.75 -13.92 -4.73
CA ASN A 286 -6.02 -15.08 -3.89
C ASN A 286 -4.72 -15.66 -3.30
N GLY A 287 -3.64 -15.66 -4.08
CA GLY A 287 -2.31 -16.02 -3.61
C GLY A 287 -1.86 -15.15 -2.44
N LEU A 288 -1.92 -13.82 -2.59
CA LEU A 288 -1.56 -12.88 -1.52
C LEU A 288 -2.46 -13.05 -0.29
N LEU A 289 -3.78 -13.07 -0.46
CA LEU A 289 -4.71 -13.23 0.66
C LEU A 289 -4.54 -14.57 1.38
N SER A 290 -4.24 -15.65 0.66
CA SER A 290 -3.95 -16.95 1.28
C SER A 290 -2.64 -16.93 2.07
N ALA A 291 -1.65 -16.17 1.60
CA ALA A 291 -0.44 -15.95 2.37
C ALA A 291 -0.75 -15.19 3.67
N LEU A 292 -1.68 -14.23 3.62
CA LEU A 292 -2.06 -13.31 4.70
C LEU A 292 -3.14 -13.80 5.66
N ARG A 293 -3.96 -14.78 5.29
CA ARG A 293 -4.96 -15.38 6.20
C ARG A 293 -4.34 -16.57 6.90
N GLY A 294 -4.18 -16.46 8.21
CA GLY A 294 -3.57 -17.46 9.08
C GLY A 294 -3.75 -17.01 10.50
#